data_AF-A0A960YE08-F1
#
_entry.id   AF-A0A960YE08-F1
#
_cell.length_a   1.000
_cell.length_b   1.000
_cell.length_c   1.000
_cell.angle_alpha   90.00
_cell.angle_beta   90.00
_cell.angle_gamma   90.00
#
_symmetry.space_group_name_H-M   'P 1'
#
loop_
_entity.id
_entity.type
_entity.pdbx_description
1 polymer ?
#
loop_
_entity_poly.entity_id
_entity_poly.type
_entity_poly.pdbx_seq_one_letter_code
_entity_poly.pdbx_strand_id
1 'polypeptide(L)'
;MNEDSEELYGIIRRAVTKAAAVGISESDLRPDKHLYYTYGIDSMSIQVLILELEKELEIQIPEDHYDTNYFSTIGSIYTYLLMGLYNK
;
A
#
# COMPACT_ATOMS: atom_id res chain seq x y z
N MET A 1 9.12 -16.60 3.76
CA MET A 1 9.20 -15.29 3.07
C MET A 1 10.66 -14.88 3.05
N ASN A 2 11.18 -14.37 1.92
CA ASN A 2 12.53 -13.79 1.89
C ASN A 2 12.51 -12.43 2.62
N GLU A 3 13.67 -11.94 3.02
CA GLU A 3 13.86 -10.70 3.76
C GLU A 3 13.27 -9.49 3.02
N ASP A 4 13.48 -9.42 1.70
CA ASP A 4 12.95 -8.37 0.82
C ASP A 4 11.41 -8.30 0.83
N SER A 5 10.72 -9.44 0.96
CA SER A 5 9.25 -9.47 1.02
C SER A 5 8.73 -8.87 2.33
N GLU A 6 9.38 -9.18 3.46
CA GLU A 6 9.00 -8.61 4.76
C GLU A 6 9.27 -7.11 4.81
N GLU A 7 10.38 -6.66 4.23
CA GLU A 7 10.71 -5.24 4.11
C GLU A 7 9.64 -4.50 3.31
N LEU A 8 9.27 -5.01 2.13
CA LEU A 8 8.24 -4.39 1.29
C LEU A 8 6.88 -4.36 1.99
N TYR A 9 6.48 -5.44 2.67
CA TYR A 9 5.26 -5.42 3.48
C TYR A 9 5.34 -4.40 4.62
N GLY A 10 6.51 -4.25 5.25
CA GLY A 10 6.75 -3.21 6.26
C GLY A 10 6.57 -1.80 5.70
N ILE A 11 7.12 -1.53 4.52
CA ILE A 11 6.96 -0.23 3.82
C ILE A 11 5.47 0.04 3.54
N ILE A 12 4.76 -0.95 3.00
CA ILE A 12 3.33 -0.80 2.67
C ILE A 12 2.51 -0.56 3.94
N ARG A 13 2.76 -1.31 5.04
CA ARG A 13 2.06 -1.11 6.31
C ARG A 13 2.28 0.29 6.88
N ARG A 14 3.53 0.77 6.89
CA ARG A 14 3.86 2.15 7.31
C ARG A 14 3.13 3.19 6.46
N ALA A 15 3.14 3.03 5.14
CA ALA A 15 2.47 3.95 4.24
C ALA A 15 0.94 3.98 4.48
N VAL A 16 0.32 2.81 4.68
CA VAL A 16 -1.11 2.71 5.03
C VAL A 16 -1.41 3.38 6.37
N THR A 17 -0.59 3.15 7.40
CA THR A 17 -0.75 3.80 8.71
C THR A 17 -0.60 5.32 8.63
N LYS A 18 0.34 5.84 7.84
CA LYS A 18 0.50 7.29 7.64
C LYS A 18 -0.66 7.91 6.87
N ALA A 19 -1.20 7.18 5.89
CA ALA A 19 -2.31 7.63 5.06
C ALA A 19 -3.68 7.53 5.77
N ALA A 20 -3.77 6.67 6.78
CA ALA A 20 -4.97 6.53 7.59
C ALA A 20 -5.23 7.82 8.39
N ALA A 21 -6.42 8.38 8.26
CA ALA A 21 -6.86 9.54 9.05
C ALA A 21 -7.08 9.21 10.55
N VAL A 22 -7.13 7.91 10.90
CA VAL A 22 -7.39 7.39 12.25
C VAL A 22 -6.32 6.38 12.66
N GLY A 23 -6.04 6.30 13.97
CA GLY A 23 -4.89 5.62 14.57
C GLY A 23 -4.84 4.10 14.41
N ILE A 24 -4.54 3.64 13.20
CA ILE A 24 -4.33 2.23 12.86
C ILE A 24 -2.88 1.86 13.12
N SER A 25 -2.65 0.84 13.94
CA SER A 25 -1.31 0.29 14.14
C SER A 25 -0.89 -0.60 12.97
N GLU A 26 0.40 -0.56 12.61
CA GLU A 26 0.98 -1.45 11.60
C GLU A 26 0.75 -2.94 11.94
N SER A 27 0.72 -3.28 13.24
CA SER A 27 0.48 -4.65 13.71
C SER A 27 -0.92 -5.18 13.39
N ASP A 28 -1.89 -4.29 13.20
CA ASP A 28 -3.29 -4.66 12.97
C ASP A 28 -3.59 -4.85 11.48
N LEU A 29 -2.66 -4.43 10.62
CA LEU A 29 -2.76 -4.45 9.18
C LEU A 29 -2.43 -5.84 8.61
N ARG A 30 -3.49 -6.48 8.13
CA ARG A 30 -3.43 -7.81 7.53
C ARG A 30 -3.38 -7.73 6.00
N PRO A 31 -2.53 -8.53 5.33
CA PRO A 31 -2.39 -8.54 3.88
C PRO A 31 -3.68 -8.81 3.11
N ASP A 32 -4.55 -9.65 3.67
CA ASP A 32 -5.78 -10.16 3.04
C ASP A 32 -7.02 -9.29 3.30
N LYS A 33 -6.89 -8.21 4.08
CA LYS A 33 -8.02 -7.38 4.49
C LYS A 33 -8.18 -6.16 3.59
N HIS A 34 -9.44 -5.86 3.28
CA HIS A 34 -9.80 -4.75 2.42
C HIS A 34 -9.59 -3.42 3.14
N LEU A 35 -8.80 -2.52 2.56
CA LEU A 35 -8.43 -1.23 3.14
C LEU A 35 -9.65 -0.34 3.43
N TYR A 36 -10.55 -0.19 2.46
CA TYR A 36 -11.80 0.55 2.68
C TYR A 36 -12.73 -0.12 3.72
N TYR A 37 -13.17 -1.36 3.48
CA TYR A 37 -14.19 -1.99 4.32
C TYR A 37 -13.72 -2.39 5.72
N THR A 38 -12.43 -2.68 5.92
CA THR A 38 -11.90 -3.14 7.21
C THR A 38 -11.31 -1.99 8.02
N TYR A 39 -10.60 -1.09 7.33
CA TYR A 39 -9.75 -0.08 7.96
C TYR A 39 -10.25 1.35 7.71
N GLY A 40 -11.31 1.54 6.92
CA GLY A 40 -11.88 2.86 6.65
C GLY A 40 -10.99 3.76 5.78
N ILE A 41 -10.04 3.18 5.05
CA ILE A 41 -9.16 3.91 4.14
C ILE A 41 -9.97 4.32 2.90
N ASP A 42 -10.38 5.58 2.83
CA ASP A 42 -11.16 6.14 1.73
C ASP A 42 -10.32 6.57 0.52
N SER A 43 -10.96 7.05 -0.54
CA SER A 43 -10.28 7.46 -1.77
C SER A 43 -9.26 8.60 -1.56
N MET A 44 -9.48 9.48 -0.58
CA MET A 44 -8.50 10.54 -0.26
C MET A 44 -7.29 9.92 0.45
N SER A 45 -7.52 9.03 1.41
CA SER A 45 -6.43 8.28 2.05
C SER A 45 -5.67 7.41 1.05
N ILE A 46 -6.31 6.83 0.03
CA ILE A 46 -5.60 6.09 -1.02
C ILE A 46 -4.64 6.99 -1.81
N GLN A 47 -5.02 8.23 -2.12
CA GLN A 47 -4.10 9.17 -2.78
C GLN A 47 -2.88 9.48 -1.89
N VAL A 48 -3.09 9.68 -0.59
CA VAL A 48 -1.98 9.90 0.36
C VAL A 48 -1.09 8.66 0.46
N LEU A 49 -1.67 7.47 0.49
CA LEU A 49 -0.95 6.19 0.49
C LEU A 49 -0.05 6.07 -0.74
N ILE A 50 -0.56 6.39 -1.92
CA ILE A 50 0.21 6.35 -3.17
C ILE A 50 1.41 7.29 -3.07
N LEU A 51 1.21 8.54 -2.64
CA LEU A 51 2.29 9.52 -2.49
C LEU A 51 3.36 9.07 -1.49
N GLU A 52 2.96 8.46 -0.36
CA GLU A 52 3.91 7.90 0.61
C GLU A 52 4.70 6.72 0.02
N LEU A 53 4.07 5.85 -0.77
CA LEU A 53 4.76 4.74 -1.43
C LEU A 53 5.77 5.22 -2.49
N GLU A 54 5.38 6.19 -3.31
CA GLU A 54 6.28 6.81 -4.31
C GLU A 54 7.51 7.41 -3.65
N LYS A 55 7.31 8.11 -2.53
CA LYS A 55 8.39 8.73 -1.75
C LYS A 55 9.30 7.70 -1.09
N GLU A 56 8.74 6.68 -0.43
CA GLU A 56 9.53 5.68 0.32
C GLU A 56 10.30 4.73 -0.61
N LEU A 57 9.78 4.48 -1.82
CA LEU A 57 10.39 3.56 -2.79
C LEU A 57 11.11 4.26 -3.95
N GLU A 58 11.08 5.59 -3.99
CA GLU A 58 11.61 6.41 -5.10
C GLU A 58 11.10 5.95 -6.48
N ILE A 59 9.80 5.65 -6.54
CA ILE A 59 9.10 5.23 -7.76
C ILE A 59 8.03 6.26 -8.16
N GLN A 60 7.51 6.12 -9.37
CA GLN A 60 6.34 6.86 -9.83
C GLN A 60 5.25 5.86 -10.23
N ILE A 61 4.06 6.01 -9.66
CA ILE A 61 2.89 5.19 -9.95
C ILE A 61 2.05 5.98 -10.97
N PRO A 62 1.73 5.41 -12.14
CA PRO A 62 0.89 6.08 -13.13
C PRO A 62 -0.48 6.47 -12.57
N GLU A 63 -0.96 7.68 -12.86
CA GLU A 63 -2.24 8.19 -12.34
C GLU A 63 -3.44 7.35 -12.78
N ASP A 64 -3.38 6.73 -13.95
CA ASP A 64 -4.39 5.79 -14.46
C ASP A 64 -4.45 4.47 -13.67
N HIS A 65 -3.43 4.19 -12.84
CA HIS A 65 -3.38 3.04 -11.93
C HIS A 65 -3.90 3.37 -10.53
N TYR A 66 -4.38 4.60 -10.28
CA TYR A 66 -4.91 4.99 -8.98
C TYR A 66 -6.27 4.33 -8.68
N ASP A 67 -6.86 3.64 -9.66
CA ASP A 67 -8.15 2.97 -9.50
C ASP A 67 -8.07 1.67 -8.67
N THR A 68 -8.64 1.81 -7.47
CA THR A 68 -9.13 0.92 -6.41
C THR A 68 -8.74 -0.57 -6.34
N ASN A 69 -8.59 -1.31 -7.44
CA ASN A 69 -8.35 -2.76 -7.34
C ASN A 69 -6.92 -3.08 -6.90
N TYR A 70 -5.92 -2.36 -7.41
CA TYR A 70 -4.53 -2.54 -6.98
C TYR A 70 -4.31 -2.10 -5.52
N PHE A 71 -5.11 -1.13 -5.06
CA PHE A 71 -5.03 -0.57 -3.70
C PHE A 71 -6.17 -1.05 -2.79
N SER A 72 -6.77 -2.19 -3.10
CA SER A 72 -7.87 -2.78 -2.32
C SER A 72 -7.39 -3.44 -1.03
N THR A 73 -6.21 -4.08 -1.06
CA THR A 73 -5.59 -4.77 0.08
C THR A 73 -4.09 -4.55 0.07
N ILE A 74 -3.42 -4.75 1.21
CA ILE A 74 -1.95 -4.72 1.29
C ILE A 74 -1.32 -5.80 0.38
N GLY A 75 -1.95 -6.97 0.26
CA GLY A 75 -1.50 -8.03 -0.65
C GLY A 75 -1.59 -7.63 -2.12
N SER A 76 -2.64 -6.90 -2.51
CA SER A 76 -2.82 -6.36 -3.86
C SER A 76 -1.73 -5.34 -4.18
N ILE A 77 -1.44 -4.42 -3.23
CA ILE A 77 -0.40 -3.40 -3.38
C ILE A 77 0.98 -4.06 -3.50
N TYR A 78 1.26 -5.03 -2.63
CA TYR A 78 2.50 -5.80 -2.69
C TYR A 78 2.68 -6.45 -4.06
N THR A 79 1.65 -7.13 -4.57
CA THR A 79 1.70 -7.79 -5.88
C THR A 79 1.93 -6.78 -7.01
N TYR A 80 1.24 -5.63 -6.95
CA TYR A 80 1.42 -4.54 -7.91
C TYR A 80 2.86 -4.01 -7.91
N LEU A 81 3.41 -3.70 -6.74
CA LEU A 81 4.77 -3.19 -6.59
C LEU A 81 5.81 -4.21 -7.04
N LEU A 82 5.61 -5.49 -6.74
CA LEU A 82 6.51 -6.56 -7.17
C LEU A 82 6.49 -6.69 -8.69
N MET A 83 5.32 -6.70 -9.32
CA MET A 83 5.22 -6.73 -10.79
C MET A 83 5.79 -5.48 -11.46
N GLY A 84 5.66 -4.31 -10.83
CA GLY A 84 6.23 -3.06 -11.32
C GLY A 84 7.76 -3.00 -11.19
N LEU A 85 8.32 -3.56 -10.12
CA LEU A 85 9.77 -3.59 -9.86
C LEU A 85 10.49 -4.65 -10.70
N TYR A 86 9.87 -5.80 -10.98
CA TYR A 86 10.48 -6.90 -11.75
C TYR A 86 10.40 -6.73 -13.28
N ASN A 87 9.70 -5.71 -13.77
CA ASN A 87 9.65 -5.36 -15.20
C ASN A 87 10.54 -4.15 -15.57
N LYS A 88 11.44 -3.73 -14.67
CA LYS A 88 12.55 -2.83 -14.98
C LYS A 88 13.84 -3.63 -15.18
#